data_AF-A0A938PGJ5-F1
#
_entry.id   AF-A0A938PGJ5-F1
#
_cell.length_a   1.000
_cell.length_b   1.000
_cell.length_c   1.000
_cell.angle_alpha   90.00
_cell.angle_beta   90.00
_cell.angle_gamma   90.00
#
_symmetry.space_group_name_H-M   'P 1'
#
loop_
_entity.id
_entity.type
_entity.pdbx_description
1 polymer ?
#
loop_
_entity_poly.entity_id
_entity_poly.type
_entity_poly.pdbx_seq_one_letter_code
_entity_poly.pdbx_strand_id
1 'polypeptide(L)'
;MSQFHIRVTKTSSDATAIQVVRYVNRRMIIIKHIGSSHNLDELKKLKQLASGYIYKLTKQQSLFPNEKHSNLIHINDIQYLGFRYGLLYEVLYALCKKFSFHRHRDQFLLDLVIARIIQPGSKLHAEEHNRRKIKE
;
A
#
# COMPACT_ATOMS: atom_id res chain seq x y z
N MET A 1 -21.83 -10.19 10.01
CA MET A 1 -21.91 -10.21 8.53
C MET A 1 -21.58 -11.61 8.05
N SER A 2 -22.37 -12.15 7.13
CA SER A 2 -22.13 -13.49 6.61
C SER A 2 -21.07 -13.49 5.54
N GLN A 3 -19.96 -14.13 5.82
CA GLN A 3 -18.85 -14.25 4.88
C GLN A 3 -19.16 -15.30 3.81
N PHE A 4 -19.06 -14.92 2.55
CA PHE A 4 -19.13 -15.83 1.40
C PHE A 4 -17.79 -16.53 1.22
N HIS A 5 -17.81 -17.81 0.84
CA HIS A 5 -16.63 -18.64 0.67
C HIS A 5 -16.67 -19.39 -0.66
N ILE A 6 -15.50 -19.62 -1.25
CA ILE A 6 -15.35 -20.47 -2.43
C ILE A 6 -15.16 -21.91 -1.97
N ARG A 7 -16.09 -22.79 -2.35
CA ARG A 7 -16.05 -24.22 -2.09
C ARG A 7 -15.63 -24.95 -3.36
N VAL A 8 -14.70 -25.90 -3.21
CA VAL A 8 -14.22 -26.76 -4.28
C VAL A 8 -14.60 -28.19 -3.96
N THR A 9 -15.29 -28.88 -4.85
CA THR A 9 -15.71 -30.28 -4.63
C THR A 9 -15.72 -31.11 -5.88
N LYS A 10 -15.46 -32.41 -5.73
CA LYS A 10 -15.64 -33.40 -6.78
C LYS A 10 -17.13 -33.64 -7.07
N THR A 11 -17.49 -33.70 -8.34
CA THR A 11 -18.82 -34.08 -8.82
C THR A 11 -18.90 -35.59 -9.01
N SER A 12 -20.12 -36.11 -9.18
CA SER A 12 -20.36 -37.52 -9.53
C SER A 12 -19.71 -37.94 -10.86
N SER A 13 -19.46 -36.97 -11.75
CA SER A 13 -18.74 -37.15 -13.02
C SER A 13 -17.21 -37.05 -12.91
N ASP A 14 -16.65 -37.03 -11.68
CA ASP A 14 -15.22 -36.82 -11.37
C ASP A 14 -14.63 -35.44 -11.77
N ALA A 15 -15.46 -34.54 -12.27
CA ALA A 15 -15.08 -33.14 -12.47
C ALA A 15 -14.93 -32.43 -11.12
N THR A 16 -14.17 -31.33 -11.10
CA THR A 16 -14.08 -30.47 -9.93
C THR A 16 -14.99 -29.27 -10.11
N ALA A 17 -16.01 -29.15 -9.26
CA ALA A 17 -16.93 -28.02 -9.23
C ALA A 17 -16.47 -26.91 -8.29
N ILE A 18 -16.67 -25.67 -8.72
CA ILE A 18 -16.42 -24.45 -7.94
C ILE A 18 -17.75 -23.77 -7.64
N GLN A 19 -17.99 -23.56 -6.34
CA GLN A 19 -19.24 -23.03 -5.80
C GLN A 19 -18.95 -21.85 -4.88
N VAL A 20 -19.86 -20.88 -4.84
CA VAL A 20 -19.89 -19.84 -3.82
C VAL A 20 -20.93 -20.22 -2.79
N VAL A 21 -20.51 -20.32 -1.53
CA VAL A 21 -21.33 -20.76 -0.41
C VAL A 21 -21.34 -19.73 0.71
N ARG A 22 -22.35 -19.80 1.57
CA ARG A 22 -22.47 -19.01 2.80
C ARG A 22 -22.87 -19.93 3.94
N TYR A 23 -22.27 -19.73 5.11
CA TYR A 23 -22.65 -20.45 6.32
C TYR A 23 -23.63 -19.61 7.14
N VAL A 24 -24.78 -20.19 7.46
CA VAL A 24 -25.84 -19.56 8.28
C VAL A 24 -26.35 -20.61 9.26
N ASN A 25 -26.37 -20.29 10.56
CA ASN A 25 -26.87 -21.20 11.61
C ASN A 25 -26.27 -22.62 11.54
N ARG A 26 -24.94 -22.71 11.34
CA ARG A 26 -24.18 -23.96 11.15
C ARG A 26 -24.61 -24.80 9.92
N ARG A 27 -25.42 -24.24 9.02
CA ARG A 27 -25.81 -24.86 7.75
C ARG A 27 -25.11 -24.15 6.60
N MET A 28 -24.67 -24.95 5.61
CA MET A 28 -24.09 -24.44 4.38
C MET A 28 -25.20 -24.19 3.36
N ILE A 29 -25.22 -23.00 2.77
CA ILE A 29 -26.13 -22.62 1.70
C ILE A 29 -25.30 -22.34 0.44
N ILE A 30 -25.61 -23.02 -0.65
CA ILE A 30 -24.99 -22.76 -1.95
C ILE A 30 -25.66 -21.53 -2.55
N ILE A 31 -24.89 -20.48 -2.77
CA ILE A 31 -25.37 -19.22 -3.35
C ILE A 31 -25.31 -19.28 -4.87
N LYS A 32 -24.21 -19.78 -5.41
CA LYS A 32 -24.04 -19.89 -6.86
C LYS A 32 -23.09 -21.03 -7.23
N HIS A 33 -23.49 -21.82 -8.21
CA HIS A 33 -22.58 -22.73 -8.92
C HIS A 33 -21.90 -21.95 -10.04
N ILE A 34 -20.56 -21.90 -10.03
CA ILE A 34 -19.77 -21.15 -11.02
C ILE A 34 -19.48 -22.03 -12.24
N GLY A 35 -19.20 -23.32 -12.01
CA GLY A 35 -18.94 -24.30 -13.06
C GLY A 35 -18.14 -25.48 -12.53
N SER A 36 -17.89 -26.46 -13.40
CA SER A 36 -17.06 -27.63 -13.12
C SER A 36 -16.11 -27.92 -14.26
N SER A 37 -14.88 -28.34 -13.96
CA SER A 37 -13.91 -28.75 -14.97
C SER A 37 -12.99 -29.87 -14.46
N HIS A 38 -12.44 -30.64 -15.39
CA HIS A 38 -11.38 -31.62 -15.15
C HIS A 38 -9.98 -31.01 -15.32
N ASN A 39 -9.87 -29.83 -15.96
CA ASN A 39 -8.61 -29.18 -16.27
C ASN A 39 -8.24 -28.16 -15.17
N LEU A 40 -7.01 -28.23 -14.68
CA LEU A 40 -6.46 -27.31 -13.69
C LEU A 40 -6.48 -25.85 -14.14
N ASP A 41 -6.22 -25.57 -15.42
CA ASP A 41 -6.22 -24.20 -15.95
C ASP A 41 -7.60 -23.58 -15.97
N GLU A 42 -8.61 -24.37 -16.37
CA GLU A 42 -10.00 -23.94 -16.32
C GLU A 42 -10.48 -23.77 -14.89
N LEU A 43 -10.07 -24.63 -13.95
CA LEU A 43 -10.36 -24.46 -12.53
C LEU A 43 -9.79 -23.15 -11.99
N LYS A 44 -8.60 -22.73 -12.44
CA LYS A 44 -8.03 -21.44 -12.07
C LYS A 44 -8.91 -20.28 -12.56
N LYS A 45 -9.38 -20.34 -13.81
CA LYS A 45 -10.33 -19.35 -14.37
C LYS A 45 -11.65 -19.32 -13.61
N LEU A 46 -12.22 -20.48 -13.30
CA LEU A 46 -13.47 -20.60 -12.53
C LEU A 46 -13.31 -20.04 -11.09
N LYS A 47 -12.16 -20.25 -10.44
CA LYS A 47 -11.86 -19.62 -9.14
C LYS A 47 -11.81 -18.10 -9.24
N GLN A 48 -11.20 -17.57 -10.29
CA GLN A 48 -11.16 -16.12 -10.53
C GLN A 48 -12.56 -15.53 -10.74
N LEU A 49 -13.42 -16.22 -11.49
CA LEU A 49 -14.83 -15.83 -11.66
C LEU A 49 -15.60 -15.87 -10.34
N ALA A 50 -15.37 -16.90 -9.51
CA ALA A 50 -15.97 -17.02 -8.18
C ALA A 50 -15.56 -15.85 -7.26
N SER A 51 -14.27 -15.50 -7.24
CA SER A 51 -13.76 -14.35 -6.49
C SER A 51 -14.37 -13.03 -6.98
N GLY A 52 -14.47 -12.85 -8.31
CA GLY A 52 -15.12 -11.68 -8.90
C GLY A 52 -16.60 -11.58 -8.54
N TYR A 53 -17.31 -12.72 -8.46
CA TYR A 53 -18.70 -12.76 -8.03
C TYR A 53 -18.86 -12.37 -6.54
N ILE A 54 -18.00 -12.87 -5.66
CA ILE A 54 -18.00 -12.48 -4.24
C ILE A 54 -17.72 -10.98 -4.09
N TYR A 55 -16.73 -10.44 -4.81
CA TYR A 55 -16.40 -9.02 -4.78
C TYR A 55 -17.60 -8.13 -5.19
N LYS A 56 -18.31 -8.50 -6.26
CA LYS A 56 -19.52 -7.79 -6.71
C LYS A 56 -20.64 -7.82 -5.66
N LEU A 57 -20.81 -8.95 -4.97
CA LEU A 57 -21.84 -9.11 -3.94
C LEU A 57 -21.54 -8.33 -2.66
N THR A 58 -20.31 -8.40 -2.16
CA THR A 58 -19.95 -7.78 -0.88
C THR A 58 -19.66 -6.30 -1.01
N LYS A 59 -19.27 -5.83 -2.21
CA LYS A 59 -18.66 -4.50 -2.43
C LYS A 59 -17.47 -4.23 -1.50
N GLN A 60 -16.93 -5.27 -0.86
CA GLN A 60 -15.86 -5.16 0.10
C GLN A 60 -14.54 -5.19 -0.67
N GLN A 61 -13.71 -4.17 -0.44
CA GLN A 61 -12.36 -4.15 -0.97
C GLN A 61 -11.54 -5.27 -0.30
N SER A 62 -10.76 -5.99 -1.12
CA SER A 62 -9.88 -7.03 -0.60
C SER A 62 -8.83 -6.38 0.31
N LEU A 63 -8.67 -6.92 1.53
CA LEU A 63 -7.61 -6.50 2.46
C LEU A 63 -6.21 -6.88 1.96
N PHE A 64 -6.14 -7.87 1.07
CA PHE A 64 -4.91 -8.28 0.42
C PHE A 64 -4.93 -7.82 -1.05
N PRO A 65 -3.79 -7.36 -1.59
CA PRO A 65 -3.70 -7.02 -2.99
C PRO A 65 -4.07 -8.25 -3.83
N ASN A 66 -5.16 -8.15 -4.58
CA ASN A 66 -5.37 -9.10 -5.68
C ASN A 66 -4.24 -8.85 -6.67
N GLU A 67 -3.53 -9.91 -7.09
CA GLU A 67 -2.54 -9.86 -8.16
C GLU A 67 -3.22 -9.50 -9.50
N LYS A 68 -3.68 -8.26 -9.61
CA LYS A 68 -3.80 -7.59 -10.88
C LYS A 68 -2.40 -7.03 -11.10
N HIS A 69 -1.63 -7.68 -11.95
CA HIS A 69 -0.47 -7.05 -12.58
C HIS A 69 -1.00 -5.95 -13.52
N SER A 70 -1.56 -4.88 -12.95
CA SER A 70 -1.95 -3.67 -13.66
C SER A 70 -0.75 -2.75 -13.64
N ASN A 71 0.08 -2.79 -14.70
CA ASN A 71 1.13 -1.81 -15.01
C ASN A 71 1.79 -1.19 -13.75
N LEU A 72 2.21 -2.04 -12.82
CA LEU A 72 2.93 -1.60 -11.65
C LEU A 72 4.32 -1.25 -12.16
N ILE A 73 4.65 0.04 -12.11
CA ILE A 73 5.99 0.58 -12.38
C ILE A 73 6.99 -0.42 -11.78
N HIS A 74 7.87 -0.99 -12.61
CA HIS A 74 8.85 -1.93 -12.09
C HIS A 74 9.68 -1.20 -11.04
N ILE A 75 9.95 -1.84 -9.90
CA ILE A 75 10.75 -1.23 -8.82
C ILE A 75 12.12 -0.79 -9.34
N ASN A 76 12.64 -1.48 -10.37
CA ASN A 76 13.88 -1.13 -11.06
C ASN A 76 13.81 0.20 -11.82
N ASP A 77 12.60 0.69 -12.15
CA ASP A 77 12.36 1.96 -12.81
C ASP A 77 12.11 3.11 -11.81
N ILE A 78 12.18 2.83 -10.49
CA ILE A 78 11.97 3.81 -9.43
C ILE A 78 13.32 4.33 -8.94
N GLN A 79 13.53 5.64 -9.05
CA GLN A 79 14.68 6.32 -8.44
C GLN A 79 14.30 6.84 -7.05
N TYR A 80 15.08 6.45 -6.03
CA TYR A 80 14.97 7.06 -4.70
C TYR A 80 15.59 8.47 -4.72
N LEU A 81 14.76 9.51 -4.63
CA LEU A 81 15.22 10.91 -4.58
C LEU A 81 15.74 11.35 -3.20
N GLY A 82 15.52 10.56 -2.14
CA GLY A 82 15.84 10.92 -0.77
C GLY A 82 14.63 11.14 0.13
N PHE A 83 14.89 11.35 1.43
CA PHE A 83 13.90 11.71 2.43
C PHE A 83 14.07 13.18 2.84
N ARG A 84 12.96 13.92 2.98
CA ARG A 84 12.97 15.32 3.43
C ARG A 84 12.51 15.40 4.88
N TYR A 85 13.33 16.00 5.74
CA TYR A 85 13.03 16.20 7.16
C TYR A 85 12.11 17.41 7.42
N GLY A 86 11.03 17.56 6.65
CA GLY A 86 10.15 18.74 6.70
C GLY A 86 9.57 18.99 8.09
N LEU A 87 8.86 18.00 8.63
CA LEU A 87 8.25 18.09 9.96
C LEU A 87 9.28 18.37 11.07
N LEU A 88 10.43 17.69 11.03
CA LEU A 88 11.48 17.88 12.02
C LEU A 88 12.10 19.29 11.93
N TYR A 89 12.31 19.78 10.71
CA TYR A 89 12.77 21.15 10.47
C TYR A 89 11.77 22.17 11.02
N GLU A 90 10.48 22.02 10.73
CA GLU A 90 9.42 22.93 11.20
C GLU A 90 9.37 22.99 12.72
N VAL A 91 9.43 21.84 13.39
CA VAL A 91 9.43 21.75 14.84
C VAL A 91 10.66 22.43 15.45
N LEU A 92 11.86 22.14 14.94
CA LEU A 92 13.09 22.76 15.41
C LEU A 92 13.10 24.28 15.17
N TYR A 93 12.61 24.73 14.02
CA TYR A 93 12.50 26.14 13.70
C TYR A 93 11.49 26.86 14.60
N ALA A 94 10.35 26.23 14.89
CA ALA A 94 9.37 26.76 15.85
C ALA A 94 9.97 26.88 17.26
N LEU A 95 10.79 25.93 17.69
CA LEU A 95 11.53 26.02 18.96
C LEU A 95 12.55 27.18 18.93
N CYS A 96 13.34 27.33 17.87
CA CYS A 96 14.25 28.47 17.69
C CYS A 96 13.50 29.82 17.74
N LYS A 97 12.27 29.88 17.19
CA LYS A 97 11.40 31.05 17.32
C LYS A 97 10.98 31.32 18.75
N LYS A 98 10.57 30.28 19.49
CA LYS A 98 10.17 30.37 20.91
C LYS A 98 11.31 30.91 21.79
N PHE A 99 12.55 30.49 21.53
CA PHE A 99 13.73 30.97 22.25
C PHE A 99 14.30 32.30 21.70
N SER A 100 13.62 32.94 20.75
CA SER A 100 14.06 34.19 20.11
C SER A 100 15.41 34.12 19.36
N PHE A 101 15.94 32.92 19.08
CA PHE A 101 17.18 32.75 18.31
C PHE A 101 17.06 33.26 16.86
N HIS A 102 15.83 33.34 16.34
CA HIS A 102 15.55 33.94 15.03
C HIS A 102 15.91 35.43 14.91
N ARG A 103 16.11 36.14 16.03
CA ARG A 103 16.31 37.60 16.02
C ARG A 103 17.78 38.02 15.90
N HIS A 104 18.72 37.12 16.18
CA HIS A 104 20.12 37.51 16.39
C HIS A 104 21.05 37.24 15.20
N ARG A 105 20.57 36.58 14.14
CA ARG A 105 21.38 36.14 12.99
C ARG A 105 20.56 36.01 11.72
N ASP A 106 21.25 36.00 10.57
CA ASP A 106 20.70 35.65 9.25
C ASP A 106 19.93 34.31 9.31
N GLN A 107 18.77 34.26 8.66
CA GLN A 107 17.95 33.05 8.54
C GLN A 107 18.76 31.87 8.00
N PHE A 108 19.71 32.13 7.09
CA PHE A 108 20.58 31.11 6.54
C PHE A 108 21.41 30.38 7.61
N LEU A 109 21.85 31.09 8.65
CA LEU A 109 22.59 30.48 9.75
C LEU A 109 21.71 29.55 10.60
N LEU A 110 20.45 29.94 10.84
CA LEU A 110 19.50 29.09 11.56
C LEU A 110 19.22 27.81 10.79
N ASP A 111 19.06 27.92 9.48
CA ASP A 111 18.86 26.77 8.60
C ASP A 111 20.07 25.83 8.62
N LEU A 112 21.30 26.36 8.65
CA LEU A 112 22.51 25.56 8.81
C LEU A 112 22.59 24.86 10.18
N VAL A 113 22.22 25.55 11.26
CA VAL A 113 22.21 24.97 12.61
C VAL A 113 21.19 23.84 12.69
N ILE A 114 19.98 24.06 12.19
CA ILE A 114 18.91 23.04 12.15
C ILE A 114 19.34 21.87 11.26
N ALA A 115 19.91 22.13 10.09
CA ALA A 115 20.44 21.07 9.21
C ALA A 115 21.50 20.21 9.91
N ARG A 116 22.34 20.81 10.77
CA ARG A 116 23.33 20.08 11.57
C ARG A 116 22.76 19.25 12.70
N ILE A 117 21.64 19.67 13.29
CA ILE A 117 20.91 18.87 14.28
C ILE A 117 20.25 17.67 13.58
N ILE A 118 19.65 17.91 12.41
CA ILE A 118 18.94 16.88 11.63
C ILE A 118 19.90 15.82 11.08
N GLN A 119 21.04 16.26 10.54
CA GLN A 119 22.05 15.37 9.99
C GLN A 119 23.43 15.87 10.37
N PRO A 120 24.10 15.24 11.35
CA PRO A 120 25.44 15.62 11.75
C PRO A 120 26.46 15.16 10.70
N GLY A 121 26.55 15.91 9.59
CA GLY A 121 27.48 15.68 8.48
C GLY A 121 28.52 16.80 8.33
N SER A 122 29.47 16.63 7.40
CA SER A 122 30.49 17.64 7.09
C SER A 122 29.88 18.93 6.51
N LYS A 123 30.64 20.05 6.51
CA LYS A 123 30.17 21.36 6.00
C LYS A 123 29.66 21.29 4.54
N LEU A 124 30.34 20.53 3.69
CA LEU A 124 30.00 20.36 2.28
C LEU A 124 28.61 19.72 2.08
N HIS A 125 28.29 18.69 2.87
CA HIS A 125 26.98 18.01 2.75
C HIS A 125 25.81 18.89 3.20
N ALA A 126 26.01 19.79 4.17
CA ALA A 126 24.97 20.72 4.61
C ALA A 126 24.65 21.79 3.56
N GLU A 127 25.67 22.27 2.84
CA GLU A 127 25.49 23.27 1.77
C GLU A 127 24.72 22.70 0.57
N GLU A 128 25.03 21.47 0.14
CA GLU A 128 24.31 20.79 -0.95
C GLU A 128 22.82 20.59 -0.62
N HIS A 129 22.50 20.21 0.63
CA HIS A 129 21.11 20.06 1.08
C HIS A 129 20.34 21.38 1.02
N ASN A 130 20.94 22.47 1.52
CA ASN A 130 20.28 23.78 1.56
C ASN A 130 20.13 24.41 0.17
N ARG A 131 21.07 24.19 -0.76
CA ARG A 131 20.94 24.65 -2.16
C ARG A 131 19.77 24.01 -2.90
N ARG A 132 19.38 22.78 -2.55
CA ARG A 132 18.21 22.09 -3.15
C ARG A 132 16.89 22.73 -2.72
N LYS A 133 16.82 23.37 -1.54
CA LYS A 133 15.62 24.10 -1.09
C LYS A 133 15.43 25.47 -1.75
N ILE A 134 16.48 26.09 -2.29
CA ILE A 134 16.41 27.43 -2.93
C ILE A 134 15.93 27.34 -4.40
N LYS A 135 15.97 26.15 -5.00
CA LYS A 135 15.60 25.92 -6.41
C LYS A 135 14.13 25.51 -6.63
N GLU A 136 13.34 25.40 -5.56
CA GLU A 136 11.90 25.14 -5.57
C GLU A 136 11.17 26.33 -4.94
#